data_AF-A0A396JX02-F1
#
_entry.id   AF-A0A396JX02-F1
#
_cell.length_a   1.000
_cell.length_b   1.000
_cell.length_c   1.000
_cell.angle_alpha   90.00
_cell.angle_beta   90.00
_cell.angle_gamma   90.00
#
_symmetry.space_group_name_H-M   'P 1'
#
loop_
_entity.id
_entity.type
_entity.pdbx_description
1 polymer ?
#
loop_
_entity_poly.entity_id
_entity_poly.type
_entity_poly.pdbx_seq_one_letter_code
_entity_poly.pdbx_strand_id
1 'polypeptide(L)'
;MGIRKAIRGWKDLESMTMPGIYNPRYVFEEISKHCKNFRELKVMGCIGIQFAYALTRCLPNLKVLSLRCSGLSKRALILILNKLKHLEVLNISHSCHVELVPDPYYEIEEYKFTGDIDPIIIEKASRLREFHTCIKESCIMCKRTRDDDGLVRWFKYEEGIWKHDEVSSLAL
;
A
#
# COMPACT_ATOMS: atom_id res chain seq x y z
N MET A 1 15.92 -15.40 1.69
CA MET A 1 17.12 -15.22 0.82
C MET A 1 16.79 -15.23 -0.69
N GLY A 2 15.74 -15.93 -1.13
CA GLY A 2 15.38 -16.02 -2.56
C GLY A 2 15.04 -14.70 -3.25
N ILE A 3 14.16 -13.88 -2.67
CA ILE A 3 13.66 -12.66 -3.34
C ILE A 3 14.76 -11.65 -3.67
N ARG A 4 15.77 -11.47 -2.79
CA ARG A 4 16.90 -10.56 -3.07
C ARG A 4 17.72 -11.02 -4.28
N LYS A 5 17.99 -12.33 -4.37
CA LYS A 5 18.71 -12.90 -5.52
C LYS A 5 17.90 -12.74 -6.81
N ALA A 6 16.59 -12.92 -6.75
CA ALA A 6 15.71 -12.72 -7.90
C ALA A 6 15.73 -11.26 -8.39
N ILE A 7 15.55 -10.29 -7.49
CA ILE A 7 15.57 -8.85 -7.82
C ILE A 7 16.88 -8.44 -8.50
N ARG A 8 18.03 -8.96 -8.05
CA ARG A 8 19.34 -8.71 -8.69
C ARG A 8 19.40 -9.17 -10.15
N GLY A 9 18.64 -10.19 -10.51
CA GLY A 9 18.56 -10.70 -11.87
C GLY A 9 17.58 -9.92 -12.75
N TRP A 10 16.55 -9.29 -12.16
CA TRP A 10 15.49 -8.58 -12.88
C TRP A 10 15.86 -7.11 -13.16
N LYS A 11 16.87 -6.89 -14.00
CA LYS A 11 17.38 -5.54 -14.31
C LYS A 11 16.33 -4.62 -14.95
N ASP A 12 15.42 -5.22 -15.72
CA ASP A 12 14.35 -4.53 -16.44
C ASP A 12 13.02 -4.54 -15.67
N LEU A 13 13.03 -4.86 -14.37
CA LEU A 13 11.80 -4.85 -13.56
C LEU A 13 11.23 -3.43 -13.49
N GLU A 14 10.00 -3.27 -13.97
CA GLU A 14 9.29 -1.98 -13.98
C GLU A 14 8.18 -1.92 -12.93
N SER A 15 7.54 -3.06 -12.66
CA SER A 15 6.41 -3.19 -11.74
C SER A 15 6.56 -4.40 -10.84
N MET A 16 6.01 -4.32 -9.62
CA MET A 16 5.95 -5.46 -8.70
C MET A 16 4.64 -5.45 -7.91
N THR A 17 4.02 -6.63 -7.82
CA THR A 17 2.96 -6.90 -6.85
C THR A 17 3.50 -7.82 -5.77
N MET A 18 3.34 -7.44 -4.50
CA MET A 18 3.80 -8.24 -3.37
C MET A 18 2.86 -8.13 -2.17
N PRO A 19 2.83 -9.13 -1.29
CA PRO A 19 2.14 -8.99 0.00
C PRO A 19 2.87 -7.96 0.87
N GLY A 20 2.17 -7.45 1.89
CA GLY A 20 2.79 -6.72 2.99
C GLY A 20 3.83 -7.60 3.68
N ILE A 21 4.99 -7.02 3.99
CA ILE A 21 6.06 -7.72 4.70
C ILE A 21 6.51 -6.90 5.90
N TYR A 22 6.87 -7.59 6.98
CA TYR A 22 7.26 -6.97 8.25
C TYR A 22 8.41 -5.96 8.09
N ASN A 23 9.40 -6.30 7.26
CA ASN A 23 10.54 -5.42 6.98
C ASN A 23 10.65 -5.14 5.48
N PRO A 24 9.96 -4.12 4.95
CA PRO A 24 9.95 -3.83 3.52
C PRO A 24 11.27 -3.25 3.01
N ARG A 25 12.10 -2.70 3.91
CA ARG A 25 13.36 -2.03 3.59
C ARG A 25 14.28 -2.89 2.75
N TYR A 26 14.45 -4.16 3.08
CA TYR A 26 15.42 -4.98 2.36
C TYR A 26 15.01 -5.33 0.94
N VAL A 27 13.71 -5.35 0.64
CA VAL A 27 13.22 -5.54 -0.74
C VAL A 27 13.46 -4.26 -1.51
N PHE A 28 13.04 -3.12 -0.95
CA PHE A 28 13.16 -1.83 -1.61
C PHE A 28 14.61 -1.41 -1.85
N GLU A 29 15.53 -1.71 -0.95
CA GLU A 29 16.97 -1.46 -1.14
C GLU A 29 17.56 -2.29 -2.30
N GLU A 30 17.09 -3.51 -2.51
CA GLU A 30 17.55 -4.33 -3.64
C GLU A 30 16.95 -3.81 -4.95
N ILE A 31 15.66 -3.45 -4.96
CA ILE A 31 15.00 -2.85 -6.13
C ILE A 31 15.72 -1.55 -6.51
N SER A 32 15.97 -0.67 -5.54
CA SER A 32 16.62 0.62 -5.79
C SER A 32 18.03 0.49 -6.39
N LYS A 33 18.74 -0.60 -6.08
CA LYS A 33 20.11 -0.85 -6.55
C LYS A 33 20.13 -1.53 -7.92
N HIS A 34 19.15 -2.37 -8.22
CA HIS A 34 19.24 -3.31 -9.34
C HIS A 34 18.20 -3.09 -10.45
N CYS A 35 17.07 -2.43 -10.16
CA CYS A 35 15.95 -2.26 -11.07
C CYS A 35 15.78 -0.77 -11.43
N LYS A 36 16.56 -0.29 -12.40
CA LYS A 36 16.62 1.15 -12.74
C LYS A 36 15.33 1.70 -13.35
N ASN A 37 14.51 0.82 -13.95
CA ASN A 37 13.25 1.19 -14.61
C ASN A 37 12.03 1.03 -13.69
N PHE A 38 12.25 0.68 -12.42
CA PHE A 38 11.18 0.40 -11.48
C PHE A 38 10.35 1.66 -11.19
N ARG A 39 9.04 1.57 -11.40
CA ARG A 39 8.12 2.71 -11.29
C ARG A 39 6.75 2.37 -10.71
N GLU A 40 6.37 1.09 -10.59
CA GLU A 40 5.03 0.69 -10.12
C GLU A 40 5.09 -0.35 -9.02
N LEU A 41 4.35 -0.11 -7.94
CA LEU A 41 4.31 -1.01 -6.81
C LEU A 41 2.88 -1.22 -6.33
N LYS A 42 2.48 -2.49 -6.20
CA LYS A 42 1.28 -2.91 -5.48
C LYS A 42 1.69 -3.67 -4.22
N VAL A 43 1.20 -3.19 -3.07
CA VAL A 43 1.36 -3.89 -1.79
C VAL A 43 0.01 -4.00 -1.10
N MET A 44 -0.28 -5.17 -0.56
CA MET A 44 -1.52 -5.43 0.16
C MET A 44 -1.23 -5.99 1.55
N GLY A 45 -1.66 -5.29 2.59
CA GLY A 45 -1.42 -5.63 4.00
C GLY A 45 -1.44 -4.40 4.91
N CYS A 46 -0.83 -4.48 6.10
CA CYS A 46 -0.77 -3.35 7.03
C CYS A 46 0.34 -2.35 6.63
N ILE A 47 -0.07 -1.13 6.27
CA ILE A 47 0.82 -0.05 5.82
C ILE A 47 1.02 0.95 6.95
N GLY A 48 2.03 0.65 7.77
CA GLY A 48 2.48 1.51 8.86
C GLY A 48 3.55 2.53 8.46
N ILE A 49 3.97 3.33 9.43
CA ILE A 49 4.96 4.39 9.22
C ILE A 49 6.33 3.84 8.76
N GLN A 50 6.72 2.66 9.23
CA GLN A 50 7.99 2.02 8.84
C GLN A 50 8.02 1.65 7.35
N PHE A 51 6.88 1.17 6.82
CA PHE A 51 6.72 0.94 5.40
C PHE A 51 6.88 2.24 4.61
N ALA A 52 6.20 3.31 5.02
CA ALA A 52 6.28 4.61 4.35
C ALA A 52 7.72 5.18 4.37
N TYR A 53 8.45 5.05 5.47
CA TYR A 53 9.86 5.45 5.54
C TYR A 53 10.75 4.65 4.58
N ALA A 54 10.59 3.32 4.56
CA ALA A 54 11.36 2.47 3.65
C ALA A 54 11.07 2.81 2.19
N LEU A 55 9.79 2.95 1.84
CA LEU A 55 9.33 3.28 0.49
C LEU A 55 9.89 4.62 0.02
N THR A 56 9.67 5.67 0.81
CA THR A 56 10.05 7.04 0.44
C THR A 56 11.55 7.25 0.36
N ARG A 57 12.34 6.48 1.13
CA ARG A 57 13.80 6.54 1.07
C ARG A 57 14.38 5.75 -0.10
N CYS A 58 13.85 4.56 -0.36
CA CYS A 58 14.45 3.64 -1.34
C CYS A 58 13.87 3.81 -2.75
N LEU A 59 12.59 4.17 -2.87
CA LEU A 59 11.86 4.27 -4.14
C LEU A 59 11.26 5.67 -4.34
N PRO A 60 12.06 6.77 -4.27
CA PRO A 60 11.53 8.14 -4.33
C PRO A 60 10.90 8.53 -5.67
N ASN A 61 11.26 7.82 -6.75
CA ASN A 61 10.81 8.10 -8.12
C ASN A 61 9.59 7.28 -8.55
N LEU A 62 8.95 6.55 -7.62
CA LEU A 62 7.79 5.73 -7.90
C LEU A 62 6.67 6.57 -8.53
N LYS A 63 6.04 6.01 -9.58
CA LYS A 63 5.00 6.66 -10.38
C LYS A 63 3.60 6.17 -10.01
N VAL A 64 3.46 4.87 -9.77
CA VAL A 64 2.19 4.22 -9.44
C VAL A 64 2.33 3.46 -8.14
N LEU A 65 1.43 3.73 -7.19
CA LEU A 65 1.35 3.01 -5.92
C LEU A 65 -0.07 2.52 -5.70
N SER A 66 -0.25 1.20 -5.59
CA SER A 66 -1.51 0.58 -5.18
C SER A 66 -1.36 -0.02 -3.79
N LEU A 67 -2.16 0.49 -2.86
CA LEU A 67 -2.34 0.03 -1.48
C LEU A 67 -3.79 -0.37 -1.22
N ARG A 68 -4.50 -0.81 -2.26
CA ARG A 68 -5.88 -1.28 -2.14
C ARG A 68 -5.99 -2.46 -1.16
N CYS A 69 -7.18 -2.68 -0.61
CA CYS A 69 -7.45 -3.80 0.31
C CYS A 69 -6.44 -3.91 1.48
N SER A 70 -6.05 -2.78 2.04
CA SER A 70 -5.00 -2.69 3.06
C SER A 70 -5.46 -1.95 4.31
N GLY A 71 -4.84 -2.25 5.45
CA GLY A 71 -4.90 -1.39 6.64
C GLY A 71 -3.94 -0.20 6.47
N LEU A 72 -4.44 1.03 6.43
CA LEU A 72 -3.64 2.23 6.16
C LEU A 72 -3.51 3.16 7.35
N SER A 73 -2.27 3.39 7.80
CA SER A 73 -1.99 4.46 8.76
C SER A 73 -2.08 5.84 8.10
N LYS A 74 -2.89 6.74 8.68
CA LYS A 74 -2.97 8.15 8.24
C LYS A 74 -1.59 8.81 8.17
N ARG A 75 -0.74 8.59 9.18
CA ARG A 75 0.62 9.13 9.23
C ARG A 75 1.50 8.60 8.10
N ALA A 76 1.35 7.32 7.76
CA ALA A 76 2.07 6.70 6.65
C ALA A 76 1.66 7.32 5.30
N LEU A 77 0.35 7.49 5.06
CA LEU A 77 -0.16 8.11 3.83
C LEU A 77 0.32 9.56 3.68
N ILE A 78 0.25 10.36 4.75
CA ILE A 78 0.77 11.74 4.74
C ILE A 78 2.26 11.74 4.38
N LEU A 79 3.06 10.85 4.96
CA LEU A 79 4.50 10.76 4.67
C LEU A 79 4.75 10.40 3.20
N ILE A 80 4.04 9.40 2.67
CA ILE A 80 4.12 8.97 1.27
C ILE A 80 3.79 10.13 0.34
N LEU A 81 2.63 10.77 0.52
CA LEU A 81 2.16 11.87 -0.32
C LEU A 81 3.10 13.07 -0.26
N ASN A 82 3.67 13.36 0.91
CA ASN A 82 4.63 14.45 1.09
C ASN A 82 5.98 14.18 0.42
N LYS A 83 6.47 12.93 0.41
CA LYS A 83 7.85 12.61 0.00
C LYS A 83 7.97 12.03 -1.41
N LEU A 84 6.99 11.27 -1.90
CA LEU A 84 7.00 10.73 -3.28
C LEU A 84 6.54 11.80 -4.28
N LYS A 85 7.40 12.78 -4.56
CA LYS A 85 7.06 13.93 -5.42
C LYS A 85 6.69 13.56 -6.85
N HIS A 86 7.20 12.43 -7.35
CA HIS A 86 6.94 11.95 -8.70
C HIS A 86 5.73 11.02 -8.80
N LEU A 87 5.07 10.70 -7.69
CA LEU A 87 3.88 9.85 -7.69
C LEU A 87 2.77 10.51 -8.51
N GLU A 88 2.22 9.76 -9.46
CA GLU A 88 1.16 10.19 -10.39
C GLU A 88 -0.15 9.49 -10.07
N VAL A 89 -0.10 8.22 -9.65
CA VAL A 89 -1.28 7.40 -9.36
C VAL A 89 -1.17 6.81 -7.96
N LEU A 90 -2.21 7.02 -7.15
CA LEU A 90 -2.39 6.35 -5.87
C LEU A 90 -3.73 5.62 -5.86
N ASN A 91 -3.72 4.33 -5.56
CA ASN A 91 -4.92 3.54 -5.32
C ASN A 91 -4.99 3.09 -3.87
N ILE A 92 -6.01 3.56 -3.14
CA ILE A 92 -6.33 3.12 -1.77
C ILE A 92 -7.76 2.55 -1.68
N SER A 93 -8.30 2.10 -2.82
CA SER A 93 -9.65 1.54 -2.87
C SER A 93 -9.78 0.32 -1.96
N HIS A 94 -10.94 0.21 -1.30
CA HIS A 94 -11.27 -0.91 -0.42
C HIS A 94 -10.33 -1.08 0.76
N SER A 95 -9.65 -0.01 1.16
CA SER A 95 -8.77 0.00 2.32
C SER A 95 -9.48 0.56 3.55
N CYS A 96 -8.97 0.22 4.72
CA CYS A 96 -9.49 0.73 5.99
C CYS A 96 -8.40 1.54 6.69
N HIS A 97 -8.76 2.71 7.21
CA HIS A 97 -7.83 3.51 8.00
C HIS A 97 -7.61 2.84 9.35
N VAL A 98 -6.36 2.71 9.76
CA VAL A 98 -5.97 2.14 11.06
C VAL A 98 -5.17 3.15 11.85
N GLU A 99 -5.62 3.38 13.08
CA GLU A 99 -4.87 4.08 14.11
C GLU A 99 -4.35 3.08 15.13
N LEU A 100 -3.06 3.20 15.47
CA LEU A 100 -2.46 2.43 16.55
C LEU A 100 -3.03 2.95 17.88
N VAL A 101 -3.68 2.07 18.63
CA VAL A 101 -4.09 2.33 20.00
C VAL A 101 -2.96 1.85 20.92
N PRO A 102 -2.37 2.72 21.75
CA PRO A 102 -1.40 2.27 22.75
C PRO A 102 -2.13 1.47 23.83
N ASP A 103 -1.84 0.18 23.94
CA ASP A 103 -2.25 -0.63 25.10
C ASP A 103 -1.29 -0.34 26.28
N PRO A 104 -1.81 0.03 27.46
CA PRO A 104 -0.98 0.41 28.60
C PRO A 104 -0.33 -0.77 29.36
N TYR A 105 -0.74 -2.01 29.07
CA TYR A 105 -0.27 -3.22 29.76
C TYR A 105 0.54 -4.17 28.86
N TYR A 106 0.36 -4.10 27.54
CA TYR A 106 1.07 -4.96 26.58
C TYR A 106 1.51 -4.17 25.33
N GLU A 107 2.63 -4.54 24.70
CA GLU A 107 3.02 -4.02 23.38
C GLU A 107 2.17 -4.67 22.25
N ILE A 108 0.85 -4.54 22.31
CA ILE A 108 -0.05 -5.05 21.28
C ILE A 108 -0.52 -3.86 20.44
N GLU A 109 -0.27 -3.91 19.14
CA GLU A 109 -0.81 -2.93 18.19
C GLU A 109 -2.30 -3.21 17.98
N GLU A 110 -3.16 -2.63 18.82
CA GLU A 110 -4.59 -2.60 18.54
C GLU A 110 -4.89 -1.54 17.47
N TYR A 111 -5.75 -1.89 16.51
CA TYR A 111 -6.12 -1.00 15.42
C TYR A 111 -7.55 -0.49 15.59
N LYS A 112 -7.73 0.84 15.61
CA LYS A 112 -9.04 1.46 15.51
C LYS A 112 -9.34 1.85 14.06
N PHE A 113 -10.50 1.42 13.56
CA PHE A 113 -10.95 1.73 12.21
C PHE A 113 -11.75 3.04 12.16
N THR A 114 -11.48 3.85 11.14
CA THR A 114 -12.29 5.05 10.84
C THR A 114 -12.97 4.91 9.47
N GLY A 115 -14.21 5.40 9.38
CA GLY A 115 -15.10 5.18 8.24
C GLY A 115 -14.81 6.04 7.01
N ASP A 116 -14.11 7.16 7.17
CA ASP A 116 -13.90 8.15 6.11
C ASP A 116 -12.42 8.44 5.83
N ILE A 117 -12.15 8.91 4.60
CA ILE A 117 -10.84 9.45 4.22
C ILE A 117 -10.69 10.81 4.86
N ASP A 118 -9.59 11.00 5.59
CA ASP A 118 -9.28 12.28 6.19
C ASP A 118 -9.11 13.37 5.11
N PRO A 119 -9.74 14.56 5.25
CA PRO A 119 -9.62 15.65 4.28
C PRO A 119 -8.19 16.04 3.93
N ILE A 120 -7.23 15.90 4.86
CA ILE A 120 -5.82 16.21 4.59
C ILE A 120 -5.21 15.26 3.55
N ILE A 121 -5.68 14.01 3.49
CA ILE A 121 -5.23 13.04 2.49
C ILE A 121 -5.76 13.42 1.12
N ILE A 122 -7.03 13.82 1.06
CA ILE A 122 -7.68 14.30 -0.18
C ILE A 122 -6.94 15.52 -0.72
N GLU A 123 -6.70 16.51 0.13
CA GLU A 123 -5.95 17.73 -0.23
C GLU A 123 -4.56 17.39 -0.78
N LYS A 124 -3.81 16.52 -0.08
CA LYS A 124 -2.46 16.13 -0.51
C LYS A 124 -2.45 15.28 -1.77
N ALA A 125 -3.49 14.49 -2.00
CA ALA A 125 -3.64 13.66 -3.20
C ALA A 125 -4.14 14.46 -4.42
N SER A 126 -4.64 15.69 -4.24
CA SER A 126 -5.13 16.54 -5.35
C SER A 126 -4.08 16.83 -6.42
N ARG A 127 -2.78 16.73 -6.09
CA ARG A 127 -1.68 16.88 -7.05
C ARG A 127 -1.48 15.66 -7.96
N LEU A 128 -2.08 14.52 -7.62
CA LEU A 128 -1.91 13.27 -8.38
C LEU A 128 -2.74 13.35 -9.66
N ARG A 129 -2.26 12.71 -10.72
CA ARG A 129 -3.05 12.56 -11.95
C ARG A 129 -4.30 11.72 -11.69
N GLU A 130 -4.15 10.66 -10.90
CA GLU A 130 -5.24 9.76 -10.54
C GLU A 130 -5.17 9.38 -9.06
N PHE A 131 -6.33 9.45 -8.40
CA PHE A 131 -6.49 9.02 -7.02
C PHE A 131 -7.72 8.13 -6.90
N HIS A 132 -7.48 6.82 -6.82
CA HIS A 132 -8.52 5.80 -6.77
C HIS A 132 -8.90 5.52 -5.31
N THR A 133 -10.18 5.68 -5.00
CA THR A 133 -10.70 5.48 -3.64
C THR A 133 -12.07 4.80 -3.67
N CYS A 134 -12.30 3.95 -2.68
CA CYS A 134 -13.60 3.37 -2.37
C CYS A 134 -13.58 2.99 -0.89
N ILE A 135 -14.36 3.68 -0.07
CA ILE A 135 -14.56 3.37 1.36
C ILE A 135 -16.06 3.43 1.66
N LYS A 136 -16.83 2.62 0.94
CA LYS A 136 -18.30 2.62 1.04
C LYS A 136 -18.77 1.45 1.87
N GLU A 137 -19.72 1.67 2.77
CA GLU A 137 -20.31 0.58 3.55
C GLU A 137 -21.03 -0.46 2.69
N SER A 138 -21.64 0.00 1.59
CA SER A 138 -22.33 -0.83 0.61
C SER A 138 -21.40 -1.63 -0.29
N CYS A 139 -20.09 -1.32 -0.31
CA CYS A 139 -19.14 -2.05 -1.11
C CYS A 139 -18.70 -3.33 -0.38
N ILE A 140 -18.93 -4.49 -1.00
CA ILE A 140 -18.56 -5.80 -0.46
C ILE A 140 -17.07 -5.87 -0.15
N MET A 141 -16.21 -5.30 -0.99
CA MET A 141 -14.76 -5.29 -0.77
C MET A 141 -14.35 -4.41 0.40
N CYS A 142 -14.94 -3.22 0.54
CA CYS A 142 -14.72 -2.36 1.71
C CYS A 142 -15.20 -3.02 3.01
N LYS A 143 -16.34 -3.70 2.97
CA LYS A 143 -16.86 -4.46 4.12
C LYS A 143 -15.89 -5.59 4.50
N ARG A 144 -15.47 -6.42 3.53
CA ARG A 144 -14.52 -7.51 3.75
C ARG A 144 -13.20 -7.03 4.35
N THR A 145 -12.60 -5.97 3.79
CA THR A 145 -11.34 -5.45 4.34
C THR A 145 -11.49 -4.98 5.79
N ARG A 146 -12.64 -4.39 6.16
CA ARG A 146 -12.93 -4.03 7.56
C ARG A 146 -13.10 -5.26 8.44
N ASP A 147 -13.89 -6.24 7.99
CA ASP A 147 -14.12 -7.50 8.73
C ASP A 147 -12.83 -8.32 8.91
N ASP A 148 -11.86 -8.12 8.02
CA ASP A 148 -10.53 -8.74 8.05
C ASP A 148 -9.47 -7.89 8.76
N ASP A 149 -9.82 -6.77 9.36
CA ASP A 149 -8.91 -5.84 10.03
C ASP A 149 -7.78 -5.29 9.11
N GLY A 150 -8.04 -5.21 7.80
CA GLY A 150 -7.03 -4.84 6.81
C GLY A 150 -5.97 -5.90 6.54
N LEU A 151 -6.10 -7.09 7.14
CA LEU A 151 -5.24 -8.25 6.90
C LEU A 151 -5.75 -9.04 5.71
N VAL A 152 -4.89 -9.32 4.75
CA VAL A 152 -5.38 -9.93 3.52
C VAL A 152 -5.60 -11.43 3.66
N ARG A 153 -6.87 -11.86 3.71
CA ARG A 153 -7.26 -13.27 3.81
C ARG A 153 -7.64 -13.87 2.45
N TRP A 154 -6.70 -13.83 1.50
CA TRP A 154 -6.87 -14.28 0.11
C TRP A 154 -7.55 -15.65 -0.03
N PHE A 155 -7.22 -16.59 0.87
CA PHE A 155 -7.74 -17.95 0.87
C PHE A 155 -9.25 -18.06 1.16
N LYS A 156 -9.89 -16.98 1.64
CA LYS A 156 -11.32 -16.95 1.96
C LYS A 156 -12.20 -16.45 0.81
N TYR A 157 -11.63 -15.99 -0.30
CA TYR A 157 -12.37 -15.25 -1.33
C TYR A 157 -12.29 -15.89 -2.72
N GLU A 158 -13.33 -15.66 -3.51
CA GLU A 158 -13.47 -16.14 -4.89
C GLU A 158 -12.34 -15.63 -5.79
N GLU A 159 -11.87 -16.49 -6.69
CA GLU A 159 -10.83 -16.14 -7.67
C GLU A 159 -11.27 -14.97 -8.56
N GLY A 160 -10.33 -14.06 -8.86
CA GLY A 160 -10.55 -12.95 -9.80
C GLY A 160 -11.05 -11.64 -9.18
N ILE A 161 -11.66 -11.65 -7.98
CA ILE A 161 -12.15 -10.42 -7.32
C ILE A 161 -11.02 -9.42 -7.03
N TRP A 162 -9.81 -9.92 -6.85
CA TRP A 162 -8.62 -9.12 -6.57
C TRP A 162 -8.14 -8.24 -7.75
N LYS A 163 -8.68 -8.47 -8.96
CA LYS A 163 -8.38 -7.68 -10.17
C LYS A 163 -9.31 -6.48 -10.35
N HIS A 164 -10.51 -6.50 -9.76
CA HIS A 164 -11.45 -5.38 -9.86
C HIS A 164 -10.93 -4.14 -9.13
N ASP A 165 -11.17 -2.95 -9.69
CA ASP A 165 -10.75 -1.66 -9.12
C ASP A 165 -9.22 -1.53 -8.92
N GLU A 166 -8.45 -2.26 -9.75
CA GLU A 166 -7.01 -2.08 -9.82
C GLU A 166 -6.63 -1.05 -10.89
N VAL A 167 -5.48 -0.39 -10.69
CA VAL A 167 -4.86 0.43 -11.73
C VAL A 167 -4.57 -0.44 -12.95
N SER A 168 -4.91 0.02 -14.15
CA SER A 168 -4.81 -0.77 -15.39
C SER A 168 -3.43 -1.37 -15.62
N SER A 169 -2.36 -0.65 -15.29
CA SER A 169 -0.97 -1.13 -15.40
C SER A 169 -0.61 -2.24 -14.41
N LEU A 170 -1.40 -2.41 -13.35
CA LEU A 170 -1.23 -3.40 -12.28
C LEU A 170 -2.30 -4.52 -12.31
N ALA A 171 -3.18 -4.54 -13.31
CA ALA A 171 -4.34 -5.43 -13.39
C ALA A 171 -4.08 -6.79 -14.10
N LEU A 172 -2.83 -7.24 -14.16
CA LEU A 172 -2.39 -8.48 -14.85
C LEU A 172 -3.12 -9.75 -14.38
#